data_AF-A0A086ARZ4-F1
#
_entry.id   AF-A0A086ARZ4-F1
#
_cell.length_a   1.000
_cell.length_b   1.000
_cell.length_c   1.000
_cell.angle_alpha   90.00
_cell.angle_beta   90.00
_cell.angle_gamma   90.00
#
_symmetry.space_group_name_H-M   'P 1'
#
loop_
_entity.id
_entity.type
_entity.pdbx_description
1 polymer ?
#
loop_
_entity_poly.entity_id
_entity_poly.type
_entity_poly.pdbx_seq_one_letter_code
_entity_poly.pdbx_strand_id
1 'polypeptide(L)'
;MNKPKKENEIWGQWITINNYQNYPALVNMLADFVGDNILGFVYIDHVAGTTLEVVKLFNNVDDEIVFTDSPRDKEIRVIIRHAQFSQTLFQVIEDKFLGDYELVKPLYIESYDRDDLTEFRRDETLDPFRAEGFPDDIKILLLSKDNDTTPELVWGRIIKYNHLNKTGISQLMVQPNQDFGINKNEGLAFTMTEVEDEVWIIGIIIDKKVKIESKPWWKIW
;
A
#
# COMPACT_ATOMS: atom_id res chain seq x y z
N MET A 1 20.05 13.25 7.37
CA MET A 1 18.62 13.25 7.00
C MET A 1 18.35 11.93 6.32
N ASN A 2 17.46 11.09 6.85
CA ASN A 2 17.28 9.73 6.37
C ASN A 2 15.85 9.54 5.86
N LYS A 3 15.70 9.28 4.55
CA LYS A 3 14.52 8.58 4.03
C LYS A 3 14.45 7.23 4.76
N PRO A 4 13.25 6.75 5.14
CA PRO A 4 13.12 5.41 5.70
C PRO A 4 13.76 4.39 4.76
N LYS A 5 14.38 3.37 5.36
CA LYS A 5 15.14 2.37 4.59
C LYS A 5 14.21 1.43 3.84
N LYS A 6 12.98 1.25 4.35
CA LYS A 6 11.95 0.41 3.77
C LYS A 6 10.62 1.15 3.70
N GLU A 7 9.84 0.85 2.66
CA GLU A 7 8.51 1.42 2.45
C GLU A 7 7.51 1.04 3.55
N ASN A 8 7.69 -0.12 4.19
CA ASN A 8 6.80 -0.54 5.27
C ASN A 8 6.93 0.31 6.55
N GLU A 9 8.03 1.03 6.73
CA GLU A 9 8.28 1.90 7.88
C GLU A 9 7.37 3.14 7.91
N ILE A 10 6.75 3.50 6.78
CA ILE A 10 5.90 4.69 6.66
C ILE A 10 4.41 4.38 6.71
N TRP A 11 4.00 3.12 6.65
CA TRP A 11 2.58 2.79 6.63
C TRP A 11 1.92 3.13 7.97
N GLY A 12 0.84 3.91 7.92
CA GLY A 12 0.15 4.41 9.11
C GLY A 12 0.90 5.55 9.80
N GLN A 13 1.86 6.19 9.14
CA GLN A 13 2.66 7.28 9.70
C GLN A 13 2.23 8.64 9.15
N TRP A 14 2.44 9.66 9.99
CA TRP A 14 2.44 11.05 9.55
C TRP A 14 3.78 11.40 8.93
N ILE A 15 3.75 12.13 7.82
CA ILE A 15 4.96 12.57 7.15
C ILE A 15 4.88 14.03 6.74
N THR A 16 6.04 14.64 6.53
CA THR A 16 6.18 15.93 5.87
C THR A 16 6.91 15.78 4.54
N ILE A 17 6.54 16.61 3.55
CA ILE A 17 7.30 16.84 2.33
C ILE A 17 7.64 18.33 2.31
N ASN A 18 8.92 18.64 2.45
CA ASN A 18 9.36 20.03 2.50
C ASN A 18 9.67 20.56 1.10
N ASN A 19 9.39 21.84 0.87
CA ASN A 19 9.55 22.51 -0.43
C ASN A 19 8.91 21.70 -1.57
N TYR A 20 7.61 21.37 -1.43
CA TYR A 20 6.95 20.49 -2.39
C TYR A 20 6.89 21.08 -3.79
N GLN A 21 7.17 22.38 -3.95
CA GLN A 21 7.28 23.04 -5.25
C GLN A 21 8.38 22.47 -6.15
N ASN A 22 9.35 21.76 -5.57
CA ASN A 22 10.35 21.02 -6.33
C ASN A 22 9.78 19.79 -7.06
N TYR A 23 8.52 19.43 -6.80
CA TYR A 23 7.85 18.27 -7.39
C TYR A 23 6.69 18.71 -8.27
N PRO A 24 6.85 18.74 -9.62
CA PRO A 24 5.84 19.26 -10.54
C PRO A 24 4.45 18.61 -10.41
N ALA A 25 4.41 17.31 -10.08
CA ALA A 25 3.15 16.61 -9.84
C ALA A 25 2.36 17.21 -8.65
N LEU A 26 3.06 17.63 -7.59
CA LEU A 26 2.45 18.19 -6.39
C LEU A 26 2.05 19.65 -6.60
N VAL A 27 2.88 20.44 -7.30
CA VAL A 27 2.56 21.83 -7.69
C VAL A 27 1.22 21.89 -8.42
N ASN A 28 1.04 21.03 -9.42
CA ASN A 28 -0.21 21.02 -10.20
C ASN A 28 -1.42 20.60 -9.35
N MET A 29 -1.25 19.68 -8.40
CA MET A 29 -2.32 19.24 -7.51
C MET A 29 -2.72 20.27 -6.46
N LEU A 30 -1.80 21.16 -6.08
CA LEU A 30 -1.97 22.13 -5.00
C LEU A 30 -1.95 23.60 -5.49
N ALA A 31 -2.16 23.84 -6.79
CA ALA A 31 -2.00 25.16 -7.40
C ALA A 31 -2.90 26.25 -6.80
N ASP A 32 -4.05 25.88 -6.24
CA ASP A 32 -5.01 26.80 -5.61
C ASP A 32 -4.76 27.03 -4.11
N PHE A 33 -3.65 26.52 -3.59
CA PHE A 33 -3.29 26.58 -2.18
C PHE A 33 -1.94 27.25 -1.98
N VAL A 34 -1.79 27.89 -0.82
CA VAL A 34 -0.56 28.59 -0.42
C VAL A 34 0.15 27.73 0.62
N GLY A 35 1.47 27.63 0.52
CA GLY A 35 2.30 26.87 1.44
C GLY A 35 3.46 26.22 0.70
N ASP A 36 4.57 25.99 1.42
CA ASP A 36 5.79 25.40 0.87
C ASP A 36 5.97 23.94 1.24
N ASN A 37 5.29 23.49 2.29
CA ASN A 37 5.46 22.17 2.85
C ASN A 37 4.11 21.47 3.01
N ILE A 38 4.12 20.16 2.81
CA ILE A 38 2.96 19.28 3.00
C ILE A 38 3.14 18.57 4.33
N LEU A 39 2.04 18.46 5.07
CA LEU A 39 1.88 17.49 6.14
C LEU A 39 0.75 16.54 5.75
N GLY A 40 1.03 15.25 5.74
CA GLY A 40 0.07 14.24 5.29
C GLY A 40 0.17 12.92 6.04
N PHE A 41 -0.84 12.09 5.84
CA PHE A 41 -0.93 10.77 6.46
C PHE A 41 -0.81 9.66 5.41
N VAL A 42 0.09 8.71 5.66
CA VAL A 42 0.31 7.56 4.77
C VAL A 42 -0.57 6.41 5.22
N TYR A 43 -1.39 5.90 4.32
CA TYR A 43 -2.21 4.71 4.53
C TYR A 43 -2.07 3.74 3.36
N ILE A 44 -2.53 2.51 3.56
CA ILE A 44 -2.55 1.49 2.52
C ILE A 44 -3.97 1.39 1.98
N ASP A 45 -4.14 1.80 0.73
CA ASP A 45 -5.33 1.49 -0.04
C ASP A 45 -5.19 0.06 -0.57
N HIS A 46 -6.11 -0.83 -0.20
CA HIS A 46 -6.03 -2.24 -0.59
C HIS A 46 -5.97 -2.44 -2.12
N VAL A 47 -6.52 -1.49 -2.89
CA VAL A 47 -6.53 -1.56 -4.36
C VAL A 47 -5.44 -0.72 -5.00
N ALA A 48 -5.17 0.47 -4.46
CA ALA A 48 -4.25 1.43 -5.06
C ALA A 48 -2.88 1.53 -4.36
N GLY A 49 -2.64 0.71 -3.34
CA GLY A 49 -1.37 0.59 -2.65
C GLY A 49 -1.08 1.73 -1.67
N THR A 50 0.21 1.95 -1.41
CA THR A 50 0.70 3.02 -0.54
C THR A 50 0.22 4.38 -1.04
N THR A 51 -0.47 5.09 -0.16
CA THR A 51 -1.18 6.32 -0.50
C THR A 51 -0.91 7.38 0.56
N LEU A 52 -0.56 8.58 0.13
CA LEU A 52 -0.44 9.76 0.97
C LEU A 52 -1.67 10.65 0.77
N GLU A 53 -2.32 11.02 1.87
CA GLU A 53 -3.34 12.07 1.86
C GLU A 53 -2.78 13.35 2.46
N VAL A 54 -2.91 14.46 1.72
CA VAL A 54 -2.51 15.79 2.17
C VAL A 54 -3.53 16.28 3.20
N VAL A 55 -3.07 16.60 4.41
CA VAL A 55 -3.94 17.01 5.51
C VAL A 55 -3.78 18.48 5.84
N LYS A 56 -2.54 18.99 5.92
CA LYS A 56 -2.24 20.41 6.15
C LYS A 56 -1.14 20.88 5.21
N LEU A 57 -1.12 22.18 4.94
CA LEU A 57 -0.01 22.87 4.31
C LEU A 57 0.61 23.82 5.34
N PHE A 58 1.93 24.03 5.25
CA PHE A 58 2.62 24.92 6.18
C PHE A 58 3.85 25.59 5.60
N ASN A 59 4.25 26.69 6.23
CA ASN A 59 5.50 27.40 5.99
C ASN A 59 6.36 27.37 7.25
N ASN A 60 7.67 27.48 7.06
CA ASN A 60 8.59 27.75 8.16
C ASN A 60 8.86 29.26 8.17
N VAL A 61 8.43 29.96 9.22
CA VAL A 61 8.62 31.40 9.40
C VAL A 61 9.37 31.58 10.72
N ASP A 62 10.57 32.15 10.68
CA ASP A 62 11.42 32.38 11.87
C ASP A 62 11.58 31.11 12.74
N ASP A 63 11.84 29.96 12.10
CA ASP A 63 11.96 28.62 12.70
C ASP A 63 10.67 28.05 13.34
N GLU A 64 9.53 28.69 13.12
CA GLU A 64 8.21 28.19 13.54
C GLU A 64 7.38 27.67 12.36
N ILE A 65 6.59 26.61 12.63
CA ILE A 65 5.64 26.08 11.66
C ILE A 65 4.36 26.90 11.72
N VAL A 66 4.01 27.50 10.58
CA VAL A 66 2.77 28.25 10.39
C VAL A 66 1.89 27.52 9.37
N PHE A 67 0.76 26.99 9.84
CA PHE A 67 -0.21 26.33 8.96
C PHE A 67 -0.95 27.34 8.08
N THR A 68 -1.22 26.94 6.85
CA THR A 68 -1.94 27.71 5.84
C THR A 68 -3.24 27.01 5.44
N ASP A 69 -4.09 27.69 4.66
CA ASP A 69 -5.29 27.10 4.06
C ASP A 69 -4.92 25.80 3.32
N SER A 70 -5.52 24.71 3.77
CA SER A 70 -5.32 23.38 3.21
C SER A 70 -6.50 22.97 2.32
N PRO A 71 -6.32 21.95 1.46
CA PRO A 71 -7.44 21.35 0.72
C PRO A 71 -8.60 20.93 1.63
N ARG A 72 -8.28 20.44 2.83
CA ARG A 72 -9.27 19.94 3.77
C ARG A 72 -10.17 21.03 4.32
N ASP A 73 -9.66 22.25 4.49
CA ASP A 73 -10.45 23.41 4.93
C ASP A 73 -11.51 23.82 3.90
N LYS A 74 -11.32 23.39 2.64
CA LYS A 74 -12.25 23.57 1.53
C LYS A 74 -13.04 22.30 1.18
N GLU A 75 -13.03 21.29 2.05
CA GLU A 75 -13.67 19.99 1.83
C GLU A 75 -13.12 19.23 0.60
N ILE A 76 -11.90 19.54 0.16
CA ILE A 76 -11.23 18.89 -0.96
C ILE A 76 -10.22 17.86 -0.42
N ARG A 77 -10.26 16.64 -0.97
CA ARG A 77 -9.26 15.61 -0.68
C ARG A 77 -8.20 15.59 -1.78
N VAL A 78 -6.94 15.74 -1.39
CA VAL A 78 -5.79 15.59 -2.28
C VAL A 78 -5.05 14.31 -1.92
N ILE A 79 -5.01 13.38 -2.88
CA ILE A 79 -4.46 12.03 -2.72
C ILE A 79 -3.28 11.86 -3.67
N ILE A 80 -2.12 11.50 -3.12
CA ILE A 80 -0.87 11.26 -3.85
C ILE A 80 -0.58 9.76 -3.78
N ARG A 81 -0.47 9.10 -4.93
CA ARG A 81 -0.22 7.65 -5.01
C ARG A 81 1.29 7.36 -5.00
N HIS A 82 1.66 6.12 -4.67
CA HIS A 82 3.05 5.69 -4.56
C HIS A 82 3.95 6.19 -5.71
N ALA A 83 3.51 6.07 -6.98
CA ALA A 83 4.33 6.48 -8.13
C ALA A 83 4.76 7.96 -8.13
N GLN A 84 3.94 8.86 -7.57
CA GLN A 84 4.26 10.28 -7.41
C GLN A 84 4.99 10.52 -6.09
N PHE A 85 4.51 9.89 -5.03
CA PHE A 85 5.04 10.00 -3.68
C PHE A 85 6.49 9.50 -3.57
N SER A 86 6.86 8.41 -4.25
CA SER A 86 8.19 7.80 -4.20
C SER A 86 9.30 8.70 -4.77
N GLN A 87 8.93 9.67 -5.62
CA GLN A 87 9.81 10.68 -6.20
C GLN A 87 10.12 11.85 -5.26
N THR A 88 9.46 11.89 -4.10
CA THR A 88 9.62 12.99 -3.12
C THR A 88 10.63 12.65 -2.03
N LEU A 89 11.18 13.69 -1.43
CA LEU A 89 11.89 13.60 -0.16
C LEU A 89 10.89 13.90 0.94
N PHE A 90 10.69 12.94 1.84
CA PHE A 90 9.78 13.07 2.95
C PHE A 90 10.43 12.67 4.27
N GLN A 91 9.83 13.08 5.38
CA GLN A 91 10.28 12.78 6.73
C GLN A 91 9.10 12.25 7.56
N VAL A 92 9.34 11.22 8.37
CA VAL A 92 8.34 10.74 9.32
C VAL A 92 8.29 11.69 10.52
N ILE A 93 7.09 12.08 10.92
CA ILE A 93 6.87 12.90 12.11
C ILE A 93 6.95 11.99 13.34
N GLU A 94 7.78 12.36 14.31
CA GLU A 94 7.85 11.64 15.58
C GLU A 94 6.56 11.83 16.40
N ASP A 95 6.11 10.77 17.07
CA ASP A 95 4.86 10.75 17.86
C ASP A 95 4.71 11.92 18.83
N LYS A 96 5.82 12.38 19.44
CA LYS A 96 5.82 13.48 20.40
C LYS A 96 5.31 14.80 19.82
N PHE A 97 5.44 15.00 18.50
CA PHE A 97 5.00 16.21 17.81
C PHE A 97 3.55 16.12 17.31
N LEU A 98 2.91 14.95 17.37
CA LEU A 98 1.53 14.80 16.89
C LEU A 98 0.54 15.63 17.72
N GLY A 99 0.75 15.69 19.04
CA GLY A 99 -0.05 16.48 19.96
C GLY A 99 0.09 17.98 19.71
N ASP A 100 1.32 18.45 19.46
CA ASP A 100 1.63 19.87 19.22
C ASP A 100 0.92 20.42 17.97
N TYR A 101 0.62 19.55 17.00
CA TYR A 101 -0.03 19.90 15.74
C TYR A 101 -1.50 19.45 15.64
N GLU A 102 -2.06 18.93 16.73
CA GLU A 102 -3.42 18.38 16.81
C GLU A 102 -3.72 17.37 15.68
N LEU A 103 -2.74 16.50 15.38
CA LEU A 103 -2.84 15.56 14.28
C LEU A 103 -3.58 14.30 14.70
N VAL A 104 -4.80 14.15 14.18
CA VAL A 104 -5.63 12.96 14.38
C VAL A 104 -5.84 12.27 13.04
N LYS A 105 -5.61 10.96 12.98
CA LYS A 105 -5.88 10.14 11.79
C LYS A 105 -7.32 10.40 11.35
N PRO A 106 -7.57 10.82 10.09
CA PRO A 106 -8.93 11.06 9.65
C PRO A 106 -9.79 9.78 9.74
N LEU A 107 -10.96 9.87 10.38
CA LEU A 107 -11.83 8.71 10.65
C LEU A 107 -12.21 7.92 9.39
N TYR A 108 -12.41 8.58 8.25
CA TYR A 108 -12.72 7.87 7.01
C TYR A 108 -11.55 7.02 6.50
N ILE A 109 -10.30 7.30 6.89
CA ILE A 109 -9.15 6.47 6.53
C ILE A 109 -9.22 5.13 7.29
N GLU A 110 -9.87 5.06 8.45
CA GLU A 110 -10.11 3.79 9.16
C GLU A 110 -10.90 2.79 8.30
N SER A 111 -11.69 3.26 7.33
CA SER A 111 -12.37 2.35 6.40
C SER A 111 -11.40 1.56 5.50
N TYR A 112 -10.17 2.02 5.34
CA TYR A 112 -9.12 1.34 4.58
C TYR A 112 -8.31 0.35 5.44
N ASP A 113 -8.50 0.36 6.77
CA ASP A 113 -7.73 -0.49 7.66
C ASP A 113 -8.09 -1.96 7.43
N ARG A 114 -7.03 -2.77 7.28
CA ARG A 114 -7.09 -4.22 7.07
C ARG A 114 -6.28 -4.87 8.17
N ASP A 115 -6.81 -4.82 9.38
CA ASP A 115 -6.18 -5.39 10.58
C ASP A 115 -5.87 -6.89 10.37
N ASP A 116 -6.71 -7.59 9.61
CA ASP A 116 -6.54 -8.99 9.22
C ASP A 116 -5.32 -9.25 8.32
N LEU A 117 -4.75 -8.21 7.70
CA LEU A 117 -3.53 -8.27 6.91
C LEU A 117 -2.30 -7.67 7.61
N THR A 118 -2.42 -7.25 8.87
CA THR A 118 -1.30 -6.65 9.62
C THR A 118 -0.08 -7.57 9.66
N GLU A 119 -0.29 -8.85 10.00
CA GLU A 119 0.79 -9.84 10.06
C GLU A 119 1.39 -10.10 8.68
N PHE A 120 0.57 -10.10 7.63
CA PHE A 120 1.04 -10.24 6.25
C PHE A 120 1.94 -9.07 5.85
N ARG A 121 1.56 -7.84 6.18
CA ARG A 121 2.30 -6.60 5.85
C ARG A 121 3.62 -6.48 6.63
N ARG A 122 3.69 -7.05 7.84
CA ARG A 122 4.89 -7.03 8.69
C ARG A 122 5.90 -8.14 8.39
N ASP A 123 5.48 -9.19 7.69
CA ASP A 123 6.33 -10.33 7.40
C ASP A 123 7.36 -9.96 6.31
N GLU A 124 8.60 -9.72 6.74
CA GLU A 124 9.70 -9.28 5.85
C GLU A 124 10.14 -10.38 4.87
N THR A 125 9.81 -11.64 5.14
CA THR A 125 10.13 -12.75 4.22
C THR A 125 9.38 -12.62 2.88
N LEU A 126 8.31 -11.83 2.87
CA LEU A 126 7.51 -11.53 1.69
C LEU A 126 8.00 -10.31 0.92
N ASP A 127 8.91 -9.48 1.48
CA ASP A 127 9.44 -8.28 0.84
C ASP A 127 9.90 -8.54 -0.62
N PRO A 128 10.62 -9.65 -0.94
CA PRO A 128 11.08 -9.91 -2.30
C PRO A 128 9.96 -10.21 -3.32
N PHE A 129 8.78 -10.59 -2.83
CA PHE A 129 7.64 -10.97 -3.68
C PHE A 129 6.67 -9.82 -3.89
N ARG A 130 6.73 -8.77 -3.07
CA ARG A 130 5.77 -7.65 -3.14
C ARG A 130 5.99 -6.80 -4.39
N ALA A 131 4.89 -6.30 -4.94
CA ALA A 131 4.94 -5.23 -5.91
C ALA A 131 5.32 -3.92 -5.21
N GLU A 132 6.24 -3.18 -5.82
CA GLU A 132 6.68 -1.87 -5.32
C GLU A 132 5.47 -0.92 -5.22
N GLY A 133 5.24 -0.31 -4.06
CA GLY A 133 4.07 0.54 -3.84
C GLY A 133 2.77 -0.19 -3.53
N PHE A 134 2.71 -1.52 -3.64
CA PHE A 134 1.49 -2.31 -3.45
C PHE A 134 1.74 -3.43 -2.44
N PRO A 135 1.64 -3.12 -1.13
CA PRO A 135 2.05 -4.05 -0.08
C PRO A 135 1.23 -5.33 -0.02
N ASP A 136 -0.01 -5.28 -0.53
CA ASP A 136 -0.93 -6.41 -0.57
C ASP A 136 -0.81 -7.24 -1.85
N ASP A 137 0.02 -6.84 -2.82
CA ASP A 137 0.16 -7.51 -4.11
C ASP A 137 1.52 -8.24 -4.16
N ILE A 138 1.50 -9.55 -4.43
CA ILE A 138 2.68 -10.40 -4.47
C ILE A 138 2.79 -11.23 -5.75
N LYS A 139 4.01 -11.63 -6.10
CA LYS A 139 4.25 -12.67 -7.11
C LYS A 139 3.97 -14.05 -6.52
N ILE A 140 3.22 -14.85 -7.26
CA ILE A 140 2.86 -16.24 -6.93
C ILE A 140 3.25 -17.12 -8.11
N LEU A 141 3.93 -18.23 -7.84
CA LEU A 141 4.32 -19.22 -8.83
C LEU A 141 3.17 -20.21 -9.05
N LEU A 142 2.68 -20.29 -10.28
CA LEU A 142 1.74 -21.32 -10.73
C LEU A 142 2.53 -22.52 -11.25
N LEU A 143 2.17 -23.69 -10.74
CA LEU A 143 2.69 -24.97 -11.19
C LEU A 143 1.55 -25.77 -11.82
N SER A 144 1.81 -26.37 -12.97
CA SER A 144 0.88 -27.33 -13.57
C SER A 144 1.16 -28.73 -13.06
N LYS A 145 0.11 -29.55 -13.06
CA LYS A 145 0.26 -31.00 -12.87
C LYS A 145 0.73 -31.69 -14.15
N ASP A 146 0.55 -31.04 -15.29
CA ASP A 146 0.89 -31.55 -16.60
C ASP A 146 2.32 -31.13 -16.97
N ASN A 147 3.13 -32.08 -17.42
CA ASN A 147 4.54 -31.86 -17.75
C ASN A 147 4.77 -30.92 -18.95
N ASP A 148 3.72 -30.57 -19.69
CA ASP A 148 3.78 -29.72 -20.88
C ASP A 148 3.61 -28.21 -20.57
N THR A 149 3.25 -27.86 -19.35
CA THR A 149 3.09 -26.45 -18.94
C THR A 149 4.30 -26.00 -18.13
N THR A 150 4.94 -24.93 -18.57
CA THR A 150 6.05 -24.34 -17.81
C THR A 150 5.53 -23.53 -16.62
N PRO A 151 6.26 -23.49 -15.49
CA PRO A 151 5.89 -22.64 -14.36
C PRO A 151 5.72 -21.17 -14.76
N GLU A 152 4.75 -20.48 -14.16
CA GLU A 152 4.45 -19.08 -14.47
C GLU A 152 4.33 -18.23 -13.20
N LEU A 153 4.98 -17.06 -13.17
CA LEU A 153 4.80 -16.07 -12.10
C LEU A 153 3.66 -15.13 -12.45
N VAL A 154 2.70 -15.01 -11.53
CA VAL A 154 1.53 -14.14 -11.66
C VAL A 154 1.41 -13.20 -10.46
N TRP A 155 0.77 -12.06 -10.65
CA TRP A 155 0.45 -11.14 -9.55
C TRP A 155 -0.86 -11.53 -8.87
N GLY A 156 -0.82 -11.67 -7.55
CA GLY A 156 -1.99 -11.92 -6.71
C GLY A 156 -2.10 -10.91 -5.58
N ARG A 157 -3.31 -10.36 -5.38
CA ARG A 157 -3.64 -9.46 -4.27
C ARG A 157 -4.16 -10.24 -3.08
N ILE A 158 -3.56 -10.08 -1.91
CA ILE A 158 -3.90 -10.87 -0.73
C ILE A 158 -5.27 -10.49 -0.16
N ILE A 159 -6.17 -11.48 -0.11
CA ILE A 159 -7.48 -11.33 0.49
C ILE A 159 -7.46 -11.82 1.94
N LYS A 160 -6.75 -12.93 2.22
CA LYS A 160 -6.60 -13.51 3.56
C LYS A 160 -5.21 -14.11 3.72
N TYR A 161 -4.65 -14.03 4.91
CA TYR A 161 -3.36 -14.64 5.25
C TYR A 161 -3.41 -15.27 6.64
N ASN A 162 -2.81 -16.45 6.77
CA ASN A 162 -2.58 -17.10 8.04
C ASN A 162 -1.07 -17.20 8.26
N HIS A 163 -0.57 -16.38 9.18
CA HIS A 163 0.85 -16.28 9.49
C HIS A 163 1.42 -17.53 10.18
N LEU A 164 0.58 -18.33 10.85
CA LEU A 164 1.03 -19.52 11.58
C LEU A 164 1.45 -20.65 10.65
N ASN A 165 0.72 -20.83 9.55
CA ASN A 165 0.98 -21.88 8.57
C ASN A 165 1.49 -21.34 7.23
N LYS A 166 1.69 -20.02 7.13
CA LYS A 166 2.18 -19.32 5.93
C LYS A 166 1.35 -19.62 4.67
N THR A 167 0.03 -19.75 4.85
CA THR A 167 -0.93 -19.94 3.75
C THR A 167 -1.85 -18.75 3.60
N GLY A 168 -2.47 -18.60 2.44
CA GLY A 168 -3.42 -17.53 2.22
C GLY A 168 -4.31 -17.73 1.00
N ILE A 169 -5.15 -16.71 0.76
CA ILE A 169 -5.98 -16.58 -0.42
C ILE A 169 -5.63 -15.24 -1.05
N SER A 170 -5.36 -15.26 -2.34
CA SER A 170 -5.18 -14.08 -3.17
C SER A 170 -6.27 -13.97 -4.23
N GLN A 171 -6.49 -12.76 -4.75
CA GLN A 171 -7.21 -12.51 -5.99
C GLN A 171 -6.20 -12.35 -7.12
N LEU A 172 -6.37 -13.10 -8.19
CA LEU A 172 -5.47 -13.03 -9.32
C LEU A 172 -5.64 -11.69 -10.08
N MET A 173 -4.56 -10.93 -10.25
CA MET A 173 -4.61 -9.58 -10.81
C MET A 173 -4.47 -9.55 -12.35
N VAL A 174 -3.86 -10.60 -12.90
CA VAL A 174 -3.56 -10.74 -14.33
C VAL A 174 -4.07 -12.08 -14.85
N GLN A 175 -4.37 -12.16 -16.14
CA GLN A 175 -4.67 -13.46 -16.76
C GLN A 175 -3.35 -14.23 -16.92
N PRO A 176 -3.25 -15.49 -16.48
CA PRO A 176 -2.10 -16.33 -16.81
C PRO A 176 -1.97 -16.49 -18.33
N ASN A 177 -0.75 -16.52 -18.84
CA ASN A 177 -0.49 -16.70 -20.27
C ASN A 177 -0.78 -18.14 -20.72
N GLN A 178 -0.62 -19.11 -19.83
CA GLN A 178 -0.96 -20.51 -20.04
C GLN A 178 -2.28 -20.89 -19.35
N ASP A 179 -2.92 -21.97 -19.78
CA ASP A 179 -4.14 -22.46 -19.14
C ASP A 179 -3.82 -23.30 -17.89
N PHE A 180 -3.97 -22.68 -16.72
CA PHE A 180 -3.87 -23.34 -15.42
C PHE A 180 -5.25 -23.68 -14.83
N GLY A 181 -6.34 -23.48 -15.57
CA GLY A 181 -7.71 -23.62 -15.05
C GLY A 181 -8.14 -22.52 -14.08
N ILE A 182 -7.40 -21.40 -14.01
CA ILE A 182 -7.70 -20.21 -13.21
C ILE A 182 -7.61 -18.94 -14.07
N ASN A 183 -8.50 -17.99 -13.81
CA ASN A 183 -8.60 -16.75 -14.55
C ASN A 183 -8.37 -15.52 -13.69
N LYS A 184 -8.11 -14.39 -14.36
CA LYS A 184 -8.06 -13.07 -13.72
C LYS A 184 -9.30 -12.85 -12.84
N ASN A 185 -9.09 -12.21 -11.70
CA ASN A 185 -10.05 -11.90 -10.64
C ASN A 185 -10.57 -13.11 -9.83
N GLU A 186 -10.15 -14.34 -10.14
CA GLU A 186 -10.50 -15.51 -9.35
C GLU A 186 -9.63 -15.65 -8.10
N GLY A 187 -10.15 -16.35 -7.10
CA GLY A 187 -9.43 -16.66 -5.87
C GLY A 187 -8.40 -17.77 -6.08
N LEU A 188 -7.17 -17.54 -5.65
CA LEU A 188 -6.08 -18.51 -5.65
C LEU A 188 -5.60 -18.74 -4.22
N ALA A 189 -5.74 -19.97 -3.73
CA ALA A 189 -5.06 -20.37 -2.50
C ALA A 189 -3.55 -20.44 -2.77
N PHE A 190 -2.73 -20.08 -1.78
CA PHE A 190 -1.28 -20.20 -1.90
C PHE A 190 -0.65 -20.65 -0.59
N THR A 191 0.58 -21.15 -0.69
CA THR A 191 1.45 -21.44 0.46
C THR A 191 2.83 -20.85 0.21
N MET A 192 3.45 -20.33 1.26
CA MET A 192 4.88 -20.08 1.25
C MET A 192 5.61 -21.37 1.63
N THR A 193 6.70 -21.68 0.95
CA THR A 193 7.52 -22.86 1.21
C THR A 193 8.98 -22.56 0.92
N GLU A 194 9.87 -23.41 1.40
CA GLU A 194 11.31 -23.31 1.17
C GLU A 194 11.75 -24.51 0.34
N VAL A 195 12.43 -24.24 -0.77
CA VAL A 195 12.96 -25.25 -1.69
C VAL A 195 14.41 -24.88 -1.95
N GLU A 196 15.34 -25.78 -1.61
CA GLU A 196 16.78 -25.56 -1.80
C GLU A 196 17.29 -24.26 -1.16
N ASP A 197 16.87 -23.99 0.09
CA ASP A 197 17.20 -22.77 0.85
C ASP A 197 16.66 -21.46 0.24
N GLU A 198 15.78 -21.54 -0.77
CA GLU A 198 15.06 -20.41 -1.35
C GLU A 198 13.58 -20.43 -0.98
N VAL A 199 13.05 -19.29 -0.58
CA VAL A 199 11.61 -19.12 -0.31
C VAL A 199 10.86 -19.01 -1.63
N TRP A 200 9.70 -19.65 -1.71
CA TRP A 200 8.77 -19.58 -2.84
C TRP A 200 7.34 -19.41 -2.35
N ILE A 201 6.54 -18.66 -3.11
CA ILE A 201 5.08 -18.58 -2.92
C ILE A 201 4.41 -19.36 -4.04
N ILE A 202 3.81 -20.49 -3.70
CA ILE A 202 3.25 -21.44 -4.68
C ILE A 202 1.72 -21.37 -4.63
N GLY A 203 1.11 -21.19 -5.82
CA GLY A 203 -0.32 -21.26 -6.01
C GLY A 203 -0.84 -22.69 -5.96
N ILE A 204 -1.92 -22.90 -5.22
CA ILE A 204 -2.61 -24.18 -5.08
C ILE A 204 -3.88 -24.14 -5.91
N ILE A 205 -3.84 -24.79 -7.08
CA ILE A 205 -4.99 -24.91 -7.97
C ILE A 205 -5.86 -26.08 -7.49
N ILE A 206 -7.06 -25.76 -7.06
CA ILE A 206 -8.08 -26.72 -6.64
C ILE A 206 -9.28 -26.67 -7.58
N ASP A 207 -9.86 -27.83 -7.90
CA ASP A 207 -10.99 -27.94 -8.84
C ASP A 207 -12.24 -27.16 -8.37
N LYS A 208 -12.35 -26.90 -7.06
CA LYS A 208 -13.38 -26.03 -6.50
C LYS A 208 -12.86 -24.60 -6.44
N LYS A 209 -13.40 -23.73 -7.30
CA LYS A 209 -13.11 -22.29 -7.30
C LYS A 209 -13.23 -21.70 -5.90
N VAL A 210 -12.16 -21.03 -5.44
CA VAL A 210 -12.17 -20.27 -4.21
C VAL A 210 -13.04 -19.03 -4.43
N LYS A 211 -14.19 -18.97 -3.75
CA LYS A 211 -15.04 -17.78 -3.79
C LYS A 211 -14.39 -16.67 -2.99
N ILE A 212 -14.11 -15.55 -3.63
CA ILE A 212 -13.77 -14.31 -2.95
C ILE A 212 -15.09 -13.68 -2.50
N GLU A 213 -15.38 -13.72 -1.22
CA GLU A 213 -16.44 -12.88 -0.64
C GLU A 213 -15.94 -11.44 -0.60
N SER A 214 -16.10 -10.71 -1.71
CA SER A 214 -15.79 -9.29 -1.75
C SER A 214 -16.89 -8.52 -1.01
N LYS A 215 -16.68 -8.22 0.27
CA LYS A 215 -17.32 -7.03 0.84
C LYS A 215 -16.61 -5.81 0.25
N PRO A 216 -17.32 -4.76 -0.17
CA PRO A 216 -16.67 -3.51 -0.53
C PRO A 216 -15.74 -3.11 0.62
N TRP A 217 -14.47 -2.86 0.30
CA TRP A 217 -13.49 -2.49 1.33
C TRP A 217 -13.74 -1.07 1.85
N TRP A 218 -14.60 -0.29 1.21
CA TRP A 218 -15.11 0.98 1.73
C TRP A 218 -16.43 0.75 2.50
N LYS A 219 -16.54 1.34 3.69
CA LYS A 219 -17.84 1.55 4.36
C LYS A 219 -18.45 2.82 3.75
N ILE A 220 -19.58 2.69 3.05
CA ILE A 220 -20.40 3.85 2.67
C ILE A 220 -21.01 4.38 3.98
N TRP A 221 -20.69 5.62 4.33
CA TRP A 221 -21.40 6.39 5.36
C TRP A 221 -22.25 7.44 4.64
#